data_AF-A0A1I6VLZ0-F1
#
_entry.id   AF-A0A1I6VLZ0-F1
#
_cell.length_a   1.000
_cell.length_b   1.000
_cell.length_c   1.000
_cell.angle_alpha   90.00
_cell.angle_beta   90.00
_cell.angle_gamma   90.00
#
_symmetry.space_group_name_H-M   'P 1'
#
loop_
_entity.id
_entity.type
_entity.pdbx_description
1 polymer ?
#
loop_
_entity_poly.entity_id
_entity_poly.type
_entity_poly.pdbx_seq_one_letter_code
_entity_poly.pdbx_strand_id
1 'polypeptide(L)'
;MMKKRYKFAVILFAFGVVILFTACMTLNAPQFGQLPQHTRLEQIKQSPHYVNAEFTYPVATPMLLEGESSIKIFWDNFWKEKQQTVPKQALPSIKTNLHALW
;
A
#
# COMPACT_ATOMS: atom_id res chain seq x y z
N MET A 1 17.45 39.40 13.72
CA MET A 1 16.25 38.55 13.49
C MET A 1 16.53 37.24 12.72
N MET A 2 17.76 36.94 12.25
CA MET A 2 18.05 35.71 11.49
C MET A 2 18.28 34.46 12.36
N LYS A 3 18.58 34.63 13.65
CA LYS A 3 18.93 33.52 14.55
C LYS A 3 17.78 32.53 14.85
N LYS A 4 16.51 32.95 14.67
CA LYS A 4 15.35 32.06 14.87
C LYS A 4 15.02 31.24 13.61
N ARG A 5 15.26 31.80 12.42
CA ARG A 5 14.92 31.17 11.13
C ARG A 5 15.79 29.96 10.82
N TYR A 6 17.10 30.04 11.09
CA TYR A 6 18.00 28.89 10.88
C TYR A 6 17.69 27.74 11.84
N LYS A 7 17.34 28.02 13.11
CA LYS A 7 16.96 26.99 14.07
C LYS A 7 15.71 26.24 13.62
N PHE A 8 14.72 26.97 13.11
CA PHE A 8 13.51 26.38 12.54
C PHE A 8 13.83 25.52 11.30
N ALA A 9 14.69 26.01 10.41
CA ALA A 9 15.15 25.24 9.24
C ALA A 9 15.89 23.94 9.65
N VAL A 10 16.75 24.01 10.66
CA VAL A 10 17.47 22.85 11.21
C VAL A 10 16.50 21.84 11.82
N ILE A 11 15.47 22.30 12.55
CA ILE A 11 14.44 21.42 13.11
C ILE A 11 13.64 20.72 12.00
N LEU A 12 13.20 21.45 10.98
CA LEU A 12 12.49 20.86 9.84
C LEU A 12 13.34 19.84 9.10
N PHE A 13 14.62 20.15 8.89
CA PHE A 13 15.56 19.23 8.26
C PHE A 13 15.74 17.96 9.10
N ALA A 14 15.98 18.10 10.41
CA ALA A 14 16.11 16.96 11.31
C ALA A 14 14.84 16.09 11.31
N PHE A 15 13.66 16.71 11.30
CA PHE A 15 12.39 15.99 11.22
C PHE A 15 12.24 15.23 9.88
N GLY A 16 12.61 15.87 8.76
CA GLY A 16 12.64 15.22 7.46
C GLY A 16 13.59 14.01 7.41
N VAL A 17 14.77 14.12 8.03
CA VAL A 17 15.72 13.00 8.15
C VAL A 17 15.13 11.85 8.97
N VAL A 18 14.46 12.15 10.09
CA VAL A 18 13.80 11.12 10.91
C VAL A 18 12.69 10.41 10.13
N ILE A 19 11.85 11.14 9.39
CA ILE A 19 10.81 10.53 8.55
C ILE A 19 11.43 9.64 7.46
N LEU A 20 12.48 10.12 6.79
CA LEU A 20 13.13 9.32 5.76
C LEU A 20 13.72 8.04 6.34
N PHE A 21 14.36 8.13 7.50
CA PHE A 21 14.95 6.99 8.18
C PHE A 21 13.88 5.95 8.57
N THR A 22 12.78 6.38 9.18
CA THR A 22 11.69 5.47 9.54
C THR A 22 11.03 4.84 8.32
N ALA A 23 10.78 5.61 7.25
CA ALA A 23 10.25 5.08 6.00
C ALA A 23 11.16 4.00 5.39
N CYS A 24 12.47 4.23 5.36
CA CYS A 24 13.44 3.23 4.89
C CYS A 24 13.39 1.95 5.76
N MET A 25 13.32 2.07 7.08
CA MET A 25 13.21 0.90 7.95
C MET A 25 11.92 0.12 7.73
N THR A 26 10.78 0.81 7.61
CA THR A 26 9.47 0.16 7.47
C THR A 26 9.32 -0.54 6.12
N LEU A 27 9.80 0.08 5.04
CA LEU A 27 9.71 -0.48 3.69
C LEU A 27 10.65 -1.68 3.48
N ASN A 28 11.73 -1.76 4.25
CA ASN A 28 12.64 -2.92 4.24
C ASN A 28 12.26 -4.00 5.29
N ALA A 29 11.21 -3.79 6.07
CA ALA A 29 10.79 -4.76 7.07
C ALA A 29 10.15 -5.99 6.40
N PRO A 30 10.30 -7.21 6.96
CA PRO A 30 9.75 -8.44 6.38
C PRO A 30 8.24 -8.40 6.11
N GLN A 31 7.49 -7.64 6.92
CA GLN A 31 6.04 -7.43 6.77
C GLN A 31 5.64 -6.72 5.47
N PHE A 32 6.52 -5.91 4.89
CA PHE A 32 6.31 -5.28 3.58
C PHE A 32 6.59 -6.23 2.41
N GLY A 33 7.24 -7.36 2.70
CA GLY A 33 7.66 -8.33 1.71
C GLY A 33 8.97 -7.95 1.01
N GLN A 34 9.44 -8.86 0.15
CA GLN A 34 10.62 -8.66 -0.68
C GLN A 34 10.22 -8.80 -2.15
N LEU A 35 10.93 -8.07 -3.02
CA LEU A 35 10.79 -8.28 -4.46
C LEU A 35 11.18 -9.71 -4.81
N PRO A 36 10.54 -10.34 -5.82
CA PRO A 36 10.90 -11.67 -6.26
C PRO A 36 12.35 -11.69 -6.77
N GLN A 37 13.14 -12.63 -6.29
CA GLN A 37 14.55 -12.80 -6.66
C GLN A 37 14.83 -14.22 -7.17
N HIS A 38 15.92 -14.36 -7.92
CA HIS A 38 16.43 -15.65 -8.41
C HIS A 38 15.35 -16.52 -9.06
N THR A 39 15.22 -17.78 -8.63
CA THR A 39 14.26 -18.76 -9.14
C THR A 39 12.83 -18.25 -9.16
N ARG A 40 12.43 -17.45 -8.15
CA ARG A 40 11.06 -16.90 -8.11
C ARG A 40 10.82 -15.88 -9.21
N LEU A 41 11.82 -15.05 -9.50
CA LEU A 41 11.73 -14.08 -10.59
C LEU A 41 11.71 -14.78 -11.95
N GLU A 42 12.53 -15.80 -12.16
CA GLU A 42 12.56 -16.56 -13.42
C GLU A 42 11.23 -17.28 -13.68
N GLN A 43 10.59 -17.84 -12.64
CA GLN A 43 9.24 -18.40 -12.75
C GLN A 43 8.21 -17.36 -13.19
N ILE A 44 8.28 -16.13 -12.65
CA ILE A 44 7.36 -15.05 -13.03
C ILE A 44 7.58 -14.65 -14.50
N LYS A 45 8.84 -14.54 -14.94
CA LYS A 45 9.20 -14.20 -16.33
C LYS A 45 8.77 -15.24 -17.34
N GLN A 46 8.71 -16.51 -16.95
CA GLN A 46 8.23 -17.61 -17.81
C GLN A 46 6.71 -17.59 -18.01
N SER A 47 5.96 -16.78 -17.24
CA SER A 47 4.53 -16.64 -17.42
C SER A 47 4.20 -15.99 -18.76
N PRO A 48 3.18 -16.49 -19.51
CA PRO A 48 2.71 -15.84 -20.73
C PRO A 48 2.13 -14.44 -20.47
N HIS A 49 1.83 -14.11 -19.21
CA HIS A 49 1.34 -12.80 -18.79
C HIS A 49 2.44 -11.79 -18.50
N TYR A 50 3.72 -12.21 -18.47
CA TYR A 50 4.85 -11.32 -18.26
C TYR A 50 5.34 -10.76 -19.60
N VAL A 51 4.92 -9.54 -19.94
CA VAL A 51 5.18 -8.88 -21.23
C VAL A 51 5.78 -7.51 -20.97
N ASN A 52 6.82 -7.13 -21.74
CA ASN A 52 7.48 -5.82 -21.60
C ASN A 52 7.97 -5.50 -20.18
N ALA A 53 8.49 -6.50 -19.46
CA ALA A 53 8.97 -6.39 -18.08
C ALA A 53 7.88 -6.13 -17.00
N GLU A 54 6.60 -6.24 -17.36
CA GLU A 54 5.48 -6.09 -16.44
C GLU A 54 4.51 -7.29 -16.53
N PHE A 55 3.82 -7.57 -15.43
CA PHE A 55 2.76 -8.57 -15.43
C PHE A 55 1.46 -7.94 -15.91
N THR A 56 0.91 -8.47 -17.00
CA THR A 56 -0.34 -8.00 -17.60
C THR A 56 -1.50 -8.89 -17.19
N TYR A 57 -2.60 -8.28 -16.76
CA TYR A 57 -3.82 -9.02 -16.44
C TYR A 57 -4.56 -9.42 -17.73
N PRO A 58 -5.19 -10.62 -17.78
CA PRO A 58 -5.98 -11.03 -18.94
C PRO A 58 -7.17 -10.11 -19.24
N VAL A 59 -7.72 -9.48 -18.20
CA VAL A 59 -8.84 -8.54 -18.27
C VAL A 59 -8.31 -7.15 -17.92
N ALA A 60 -8.76 -6.12 -18.65
CA ALA A 60 -8.42 -4.75 -18.35
C ALA A 60 -8.86 -4.37 -16.93
N THR A 61 -7.89 -4.20 -16.04
CA THR A 61 -8.07 -3.68 -14.68
C THR A 61 -7.44 -2.29 -14.64
N PRO A 62 -8.15 -1.25 -15.11
CA PRO A 62 -7.61 0.10 -15.05
C PRO A 62 -7.37 0.45 -13.58
N MET A 63 -6.21 1.04 -13.30
CA MET A 63 -5.83 1.43 -11.93
C MET A 63 -6.80 2.45 -11.33
N LEU A 64 -7.46 3.24 -12.18
CA LEU A 64 -8.46 4.23 -11.83
C LEU A 64 -9.76 3.91 -12.55
N LEU A 65 -10.89 4.16 -11.89
CA LEU A 65 -12.19 4.15 -12.57
C LEU A 65 -12.18 5.23 -13.67
N GLU A 66 -12.85 4.96 -14.79
CA GLU A 66 -12.97 5.95 -15.86
C GLU A 66 -13.56 7.27 -15.35
N GLY A 67 -12.87 8.39 -15.63
CA GLY A 67 -13.26 9.72 -15.17
C GLY A 67 -12.83 10.08 -13.75
N GLU A 68 -12.16 9.18 -13.01
CA GLU A 68 -11.59 9.49 -11.69
C GLU A 68 -10.13 9.94 -11.78
N SER A 69 -9.73 10.84 -10.88
CA SER A 69 -8.34 11.26 -10.73
C SER A 69 -7.75 10.74 -9.42
N SER A 70 -6.46 10.40 -9.41
CA SER A 70 -5.77 9.91 -8.21
C SER A 70 -5.89 10.89 -7.04
N ILE A 71 -5.88 12.20 -7.33
CA ILE A 71 -6.01 13.26 -6.30
C ILE A 71 -7.41 13.25 -5.69
N LYS A 72 -8.45 13.12 -6.53
CA LYS A 72 -9.84 13.05 -6.06
C LYS A 72 -10.05 11.79 -5.21
N ILE A 73 -9.56 10.63 -5.64
CA ILE A 73 -9.65 9.39 -4.87
C ILE A 73 -8.91 9.52 -3.53
N PHE A 74 -7.72 10.12 -3.53
CA PHE A 74 -6.98 10.36 -2.30
C PHE A 74 -7.75 11.27 -1.34
N TRP A 75 -8.27 12.40 -1.84
CA TRP A 75 -9.06 13.34 -1.04
C TRP A 75 -10.32 12.69 -0.47
N ASP A 76 -11.09 11.99 -1.32
CA ASP A 76 -12.30 11.28 -0.92
C ASP A 76 -11.99 10.22 0.14
N ASN A 77 -10.89 9.46 0.00
CA ASN A 77 -10.54 8.42 0.98
C ASN A 77 -10.21 8.97 2.38
N PHE A 78 -9.63 10.17 2.47
CA PHE A 78 -9.23 10.76 3.75
C PHE A 78 -10.32 11.61 4.39
N TRP A 79 -11.09 12.36 3.59
CA TRP A 79 -12.02 13.37 4.10
C TRP A 79 -13.50 13.01 3.96
N LYS A 80 -13.86 12.03 3.12
CA LYS A 80 -15.26 11.67 2.90
C LYS A 80 -15.75 10.71 3.97
N GLU A 81 -16.94 10.98 4.49
CA GLU A 81 -17.59 10.10 5.44
C GLU A 81 -17.99 8.79 4.75
N LYS A 82 -17.53 7.66 5.30
CA LYS A 82 -17.83 6.33 4.77
C LYS A 82 -19.18 5.87 5.31
N GLN A 83 -20.18 5.82 4.44
CA GLN A 83 -21.49 5.26 4.79
C GLN A 83 -21.42 3.73 4.82
N GLN A 84 -22.20 3.10 5.71
CA GLN A 84 -22.38 1.64 5.78
C GLN A 84 -21.09 0.82 6.00
N THR A 85 -20.12 1.35 6.76
CA THR A 85 -18.90 0.60 7.15
C THR A 85 -19.19 -0.60 8.05
N VAL A 86 -20.35 -0.62 8.70
CA VAL A 86 -20.82 -1.71 9.54
C VAL A 86 -22.20 -2.15 9.06
N PRO A 87 -22.44 -3.46 8.89
CA PRO A 87 -23.76 -3.95 8.55
C PRO A 87 -24.75 -3.60 9.67
N LYS A 88 -25.99 -3.24 9.30
CA LYS A 88 -27.04 -2.91 10.27
C LYS A 88 -27.46 -4.09 11.15
N GLN A 89 -27.19 -5.31 10.69
CA GLN A 89 -27.49 -6.56 11.38
C GLN A 89 -26.24 -7.43 11.45
N ALA A 90 -26.14 -8.24 12.49
CA ALA A 90 -25.05 -9.19 12.64
C ALA A 90 -25.04 -10.17 11.45
N LEU A 91 -23.86 -10.38 10.87
CA LEU A 91 -23.69 -11.39 9.83
C LEU A 91 -23.79 -12.79 10.46
N PRO A 92 -24.54 -13.73 9.86
CA PRO A 92 -24.54 -15.11 10.34
C PRO A 92 -23.13 -15.68 10.16
N SER A 93 -22.52 -16.11 11.27
CA SER A 93 -21.20 -16.73 11.25
C SER A 93 -21.26 -18.09 11.94
N ILE A 94 -20.67 -19.09 11.30
CA ILE A 94 -20.51 -20.43 11.87
C ILE A 94 -19.04 -20.56 12.26
N LYS A 95 -18.76 -20.73 13.55
CA LYS A 95 -17.40 -20.97 14.04
C LYS A 95 -16.99 -22.40 13.71
N THR A 96 -16.31 -22.59 12.59
CA THR A 96 -15.75 -23.90 12.21
C THR A 96 -14.56 -24.24 13.11
N ASN A 97 -14.59 -25.42 13.73
CA ASN A 97 -13.46 -25.93 14.49
C ASN A 97 -12.41 -26.51 13.54
N LEU A 98 -11.35 -25.75 13.27
CA LEU A 98 -10.27 -26.17 12.38
C LEU A 98 -9.42 -27.32 12.95
N HIS A 99 -9.34 -27.46 14.28
CA HIS A 99 -8.60 -28.57 14.91
C HIS A 99 -9.26 -29.93 14.71
N ALA A 100 -10.55 -29.97 14.37
CA ALA A 100 -11.24 -31.20 14.04
C ALA A 100 -11.00 -31.66 12.59
N LEU A 101 -10.29 -30.86 11.78
CA LEU A 101 -9.99 -31.16 10.36
C LEU A 101 -8.59 -31.76 10.15
N TRP A 102 -7.82 -31.94 11.23
CA TRP A 102 -6.44 -32.43 11.20
C TRP A 102 -6.33 -33.72 12.00
#